data_AF-A0A432HWB3-F1
#
_entry.id   AF-A0A432HWB3-F1
#
_cell.length_a   1.000
_cell.length_b   1.000
_cell.length_c   1.000
_cell.angle_alpha   90.00
_cell.angle_beta   90.00
_cell.angle_gamma   90.00
#
_symmetry.space_group_name_H-M   'P 1'
#
loop_
_entity.id
_entity.type
_entity.pdbx_description
1 polymer ?
#
loop_
_entity_poly.entity_id
_entity_poly.type
_entity_poly.pdbx_seq_one_letter_code
_entity_poly.pdbx_strand_id
1 'polypeptide(L)'
;MDSWNEFRKSHSGRGLSASEISELWKRYKEGDYDPDDDGAAADESDDEDLTAAVEAASEESDEEQASPVAYESPTESGLGDWLRAWMWTENSQLSHLLPSTRLLRQPGVNLALVLAGAFAFLLLLFNLFIGLANGCQADLSAGCTVDWATLLSNTFLQQSVADSSPAPGEPDWFGSVMIFLSASLLWATMPANDS
;
A
#
# COMPACT_ATOMS: atom_id res chain seq x y z
N MET A 1 -21.32 -17.51 8.35
CA MET A 1 -20.58 -16.25 8.29
C MET A 1 -19.86 -16.27 6.96
N ASP A 2 -20.42 -15.59 5.98
CA ASP A 2 -19.84 -15.53 4.65
C ASP A 2 -18.50 -14.79 4.71
N SER A 3 -17.56 -15.18 3.87
CA SER A 3 -16.27 -14.51 3.80
C SER A 3 -16.38 -13.23 2.95
N TRP A 4 -15.60 -12.20 3.27
CA TRP A 4 -15.56 -10.94 2.48
C TRP A 4 -15.32 -11.19 0.98
N ASN A 5 -14.56 -12.22 0.64
CA ASN A 5 -14.28 -12.60 -0.74
C ASN A 5 -15.54 -13.12 -1.47
N GLU A 6 -16.41 -13.85 -0.79
CA GLU A 6 -17.67 -14.33 -1.34
C GLU A 6 -18.67 -13.19 -1.52
N PHE A 7 -18.78 -12.31 -0.52
CA PHE A 7 -19.64 -11.13 -0.58
C PHE A 7 -19.22 -10.15 -1.69
N ARG A 8 -17.91 -9.92 -1.84
CA ARG A 8 -17.38 -9.10 -2.93
C ARG A 8 -17.66 -9.73 -4.30
N LYS A 9 -17.56 -11.05 -4.41
CA LYS A 9 -17.82 -11.77 -5.65
C LYS A 9 -19.30 -11.70 -6.04
N SER A 10 -20.23 -11.81 -5.09
CA SER A 10 -21.68 -11.70 -5.37
C SER A 10 -22.11 -10.31 -5.84
N HIS A 11 -21.36 -9.27 -5.45
CA HIS A 11 -21.62 -7.89 -5.85
C HIS A 11 -20.76 -7.41 -7.04
N SER A 12 -19.78 -8.20 -7.45
CA SER A 12 -18.97 -7.91 -8.64
C SER A 12 -19.83 -8.03 -9.91
N GLY A 13 -19.85 -6.97 -10.73
CA GLY A 13 -20.63 -6.92 -11.98
C GLY A 13 -21.94 -6.12 -11.89
N ARG A 14 -22.33 -5.62 -10.71
CA ARG A 14 -23.51 -4.76 -10.53
C ARG A 14 -23.25 -3.26 -10.81
N GLY A 15 -22.09 -2.92 -11.38
CA GLY A 15 -21.66 -1.52 -11.60
C GLY A 15 -21.22 -0.77 -10.32
N LEU A 16 -21.23 -1.46 -9.16
CA LEU A 16 -20.82 -0.89 -7.88
C LEU A 16 -19.29 -0.79 -7.79
N SER A 17 -18.82 0.34 -7.30
CA SER A 17 -17.42 0.58 -6.97
C SER A 17 -16.98 -0.21 -5.74
N ALA A 18 -15.68 -0.38 -5.58
CA ALA A 18 -15.12 -1.12 -4.44
C ALA A 18 -15.44 -0.47 -3.08
N SER A 19 -15.62 0.86 -3.04
CA SER A 19 -16.05 1.59 -1.84
C SER A 19 -17.49 1.27 -1.48
N GLU A 20 -18.40 1.26 -2.45
CA GLU A 20 -19.82 0.95 -2.23
C GLU A 20 -19.99 -0.50 -1.75
N ILE A 21 -19.25 -1.45 -2.32
CA ILE A 21 -19.26 -2.86 -1.87
C ILE A 21 -18.74 -2.97 -0.42
N SER A 22 -17.76 -2.14 -0.04
CA SER A 22 -17.27 -2.11 1.34
C SER A 22 -18.27 -1.52 2.32
N GLU A 23 -19.06 -0.53 1.93
CA GLU A 23 -20.13 0.01 2.77
C GLU A 23 -21.27 -0.99 2.94
N LEU A 24 -21.67 -1.68 1.87
CA LEU A 24 -22.66 -2.75 1.92
C LEU A 24 -22.23 -3.88 2.87
N TRP A 25 -20.94 -4.19 2.91
CA TRP A 25 -20.41 -5.20 3.84
C TRP A 25 -20.45 -4.76 5.30
N LYS A 26 -20.25 -3.47 5.58
CA LYS A 26 -20.43 -2.95 6.94
C LYS A 26 -21.87 -3.10 7.38
N ARG A 27 -22.84 -2.74 6.52
CA ARG A 27 -24.27 -2.92 6.79
C ARG A 27 -24.67 -4.39 6.94
N TYR A 28 -24.14 -5.29 6.09
CA TYR A 28 -24.33 -6.74 6.21
C TYR A 28 -23.85 -7.28 7.55
N LYS A 29 -22.68 -6.81 8.02
CA LYS A 29 -22.12 -7.17 9.32
C LYS A 29 -22.92 -6.64 10.50
N GLU A 30 -23.55 -5.47 10.32
CA GLU A 30 -24.43 -4.84 11.29
C GLU A 30 -25.85 -5.45 11.27
N GLY A 31 -26.16 -6.30 10.29
CA GLY A 31 -27.46 -6.97 10.13
C GLY A 31 -28.52 -6.11 9.43
N ASP A 32 -28.13 -4.95 8.89
CA ASP A 32 -28.97 -3.95 8.24
C ASP A 32 -29.06 -4.13 6.71
N TYR A 33 -28.50 -5.24 6.20
CA TYR A 33 -28.50 -5.56 4.78
C TYR A 33 -28.49 -7.08 4.58
N ASP A 34 -29.51 -7.60 3.91
CA ASP A 34 -29.57 -8.99 3.47
C ASP A 34 -29.42 -9.04 1.93
N PRO A 35 -28.36 -9.67 1.39
CA PRO A 35 -28.14 -9.76 -0.05
C PRO A 35 -29.13 -10.67 -0.78
N ASP A 36 -29.88 -11.51 -0.05
CA ASP A 36 -30.87 -12.45 -0.57
C ASP A 36 -32.32 -11.99 -0.34
N ASP A 37 -32.53 -10.82 0.30
CA ASP A 37 -33.86 -10.24 0.45
C ASP A 37 -34.31 -9.62 -0.88
N ASP A 38 -35.20 -10.35 -1.57
CA ASP A 38 -35.89 -9.93 -2.78
C ASP A 38 -37.09 -9.01 -2.48
N GLY A 39 -37.18 -8.47 -1.26
CA GLY A 39 -38.16 -7.47 -0.87
C GLY A 39 -39.57 -8.05 -0.70
N ALA A 40 -39.67 -9.29 -0.25
CA ALA A 40 -40.94 -10.01 -0.14
C ALA A 40 -41.23 -10.56 1.26
N ALA A 41 -41.18 -9.72 2.30
CA ALA A 41 -42.09 -9.81 3.44
C ALA A 41 -41.99 -8.55 4.30
N ALA A 42 -43.10 -7.82 4.41
CA ALA A 42 -43.30 -6.82 5.44
C ALA A 42 -43.29 -7.45 6.83
N ASP A 43 -42.62 -6.82 7.79
CA ASP A 43 -43.13 -6.77 9.16
C ASP A 43 -42.77 -5.44 9.81
N GLU A 44 -43.78 -4.87 10.45
CA GLU A 44 -43.86 -3.54 11.04
C GLU A 44 -43.16 -3.50 12.40
N SER A 45 -42.39 -2.44 12.67
CA SER A 45 -42.37 -1.81 14.00
C SER A 45 -41.73 -0.42 13.93
N ASP A 46 -42.62 0.57 13.90
CA ASP A 46 -42.58 1.85 14.61
C ASP A 46 -41.21 2.36 15.10
N ASP A 47 -40.74 3.49 14.54
CA ASP A 47 -40.85 4.76 15.28
C ASP A 47 -40.56 5.97 14.36
N GLU A 48 -41.65 6.70 14.16
CA GLU A 48 -41.85 8.13 13.93
C GLU A 48 -40.66 9.07 13.66
N ASP A 49 -40.96 9.95 12.69
CA ASP A 49 -40.62 11.37 12.61
C ASP A 49 -39.48 11.75 11.64
N LEU A 50 -39.81 12.69 10.73
CA LEU A 50 -38.96 13.55 9.86
C LEU A 50 -39.36 13.65 8.37
N THR A 51 -40.45 13.03 7.89
CA THR A 51 -40.87 13.16 6.47
C THR A 51 -41.73 14.40 6.15
N ALA A 52 -41.95 15.31 7.09
CA ALA A 52 -42.74 16.52 6.84
C ALA A 52 -41.97 17.70 6.18
N ALA A 53 -40.65 17.58 5.92
CA ALA A 53 -39.83 18.71 5.45
C ALA A 53 -39.34 18.62 3.99
N VAL A 54 -39.48 17.47 3.31
CA VAL A 54 -38.89 17.24 1.96
C VAL A 54 -39.93 17.25 0.83
N GLU A 55 -41.21 17.49 1.13
CA GLU A 55 -42.28 17.53 0.12
C GLU A 55 -42.69 18.98 -0.29
N ALA A 56 -41.89 19.99 0.06
CA ALA A 56 -42.14 21.39 -0.29
C ALA A 56 -41.10 22.01 -1.23
N ALA A 57 -40.15 21.24 -1.76
CA ALA A 57 -39.09 21.74 -2.65
C ALA A 57 -39.03 21.05 -4.02
N SER A 58 -39.98 20.16 -4.33
CA SER A 58 -39.97 19.36 -5.57
C SER A 58 -40.95 19.85 -6.64
N GLU A 59 -41.03 21.18 -6.84
CA GLU A 59 -41.72 21.74 -8.01
C GLU A 59 -40.82 22.72 -8.76
N GLU A 60 -40.68 22.44 -10.06
CA GLU A 60 -40.36 23.35 -11.17
C GLU A 60 -38.88 23.67 -11.46
N SER A 61 -38.31 23.00 -12.49
CA SER A 61 -37.69 23.67 -13.64
C SER A 61 -37.26 22.67 -14.72
N ASP A 62 -37.87 22.84 -15.89
CA ASP A 62 -37.67 22.16 -17.16
C ASP A 62 -36.32 22.48 -17.84
N GLU A 63 -35.91 21.52 -18.68
CA GLU A 63 -35.23 21.63 -19.99
C GLU A 63 -33.90 22.43 -20.17
N GLU A 64 -32.93 21.67 -20.70
CA GLU A 64 -32.07 22.05 -21.83
C GLU A 64 -30.91 23.04 -21.61
N GLN A 65 -29.70 22.50 -21.34
CA GLN A 65 -28.50 22.94 -22.05
C GLN A 65 -27.33 21.96 -21.94
N ALA A 66 -26.86 21.52 -23.11
CA ALA A 66 -25.61 20.83 -23.29
C ALA A 66 -24.44 21.69 -22.81
N SER A 67 -23.66 21.16 -21.87
CA SER A 67 -22.26 21.50 -21.70
C SER A 67 -21.55 20.21 -21.31
N PRO A 68 -20.44 19.82 -21.96
CA PRO A 68 -19.65 18.70 -21.47
C PRO A 68 -19.11 19.18 -20.13
N VAL A 69 -19.69 18.67 -19.03
CA VAL A 69 -19.08 18.78 -17.73
C VAL A 69 -17.78 17.99 -17.86
N ALA A 70 -16.71 18.71 -18.17
CA ALA A 70 -15.37 18.28 -17.90
C ALA A 70 -15.35 18.02 -16.40
N TYR A 71 -15.55 16.76 -16.03
CA TYR A 71 -15.10 16.25 -14.75
C TYR A 71 -13.57 16.33 -14.79
N GLU A 72 -13.01 17.53 -14.61
CA GLU A 72 -11.71 17.62 -13.95
C GLU A 72 -11.96 17.14 -12.53
N SER A 73 -11.76 15.84 -12.32
CA SER A 73 -11.60 15.28 -10.99
C SER A 73 -10.55 16.12 -10.27
N PRO A 74 -10.71 16.43 -8.97
CA PRO A 74 -9.75 17.24 -8.24
C PRO A 74 -8.36 16.64 -8.46
N THR A 75 -7.47 17.42 -9.05
CA THR A 75 -6.03 17.17 -9.10
C THR A 75 -5.47 17.24 -7.69
N GLU A 76 -5.88 16.33 -6.82
CA GLU A 76 -5.04 15.84 -5.75
C GLU A 76 -4.41 14.56 -6.28
N SER A 77 -3.43 14.72 -7.18
CA SER A 77 -2.45 13.68 -7.48
C SER A 77 -1.64 13.44 -6.20
N GLY A 78 -2.26 12.74 -5.25
CA GLY A 78 -1.75 12.55 -3.91
C GLY A 78 -0.59 11.56 -3.90
N LEU A 79 0.27 11.69 -2.90
CA LEU A 79 1.32 10.70 -2.62
C LEU A 79 0.74 9.28 -2.51
N GLY A 80 -0.50 9.14 -2.03
CA GLY A 80 -1.22 7.86 -1.96
C GLY A 80 -1.57 7.26 -3.33
N ASP A 81 -2.01 8.07 -4.29
CA ASP A 81 -2.32 7.58 -5.64
C ASP A 81 -1.05 7.27 -6.42
N TRP A 82 0.00 8.07 -6.23
CA TRP A 82 1.32 7.76 -6.75
C TRP A 82 1.88 6.46 -6.16
N LEU A 83 1.76 6.25 -4.84
CA LEU A 83 2.19 5.00 -4.17
C LEU A 83 1.41 3.79 -4.67
N ARG A 84 0.09 3.92 -4.84
CA ARG A 84 -0.74 2.85 -5.43
C ARG A 84 -0.32 2.55 -6.86
N ALA A 85 -0.11 3.57 -7.68
CA ALA A 85 0.36 3.42 -9.04
C ALA A 85 1.74 2.75 -9.09
N TRP A 86 2.66 3.11 -8.19
CA TRP A 86 3.97 2.47 -8.09
C TRP A 86 3.86 1.00 -7.67
N MET A 87 3.13 0.69 -6.60
CA MET A 87 3.05 -0.68 -6.08
C MET A 87 2.29 -1.65 -7.02
N TRP A 88 1.36 -1.15 -7.84
CA TRP A 88 0.56 -1.94 -8.79
C TRP A 88 0.97 -1.76 -10.26
N THR A 89 2.11 -1.15 -10.56
CA THR A 89 2.54 -0.97 -11.96
C THR A 89 2.87 -2.30 -12.63
N GLU A 90 2.34 -2.49 -13.84
CA GLU A 90 2.69 -3.59 -14.75
C GLU A 90 3.92 -3.24 -15.61
N ASN A 91 4.17 -1.95 -15.83
CA ASN A 91 5.30 -1.40 -16.59
C ASN A 91 6.26 -0.68 -15.64
N SER A 92 7.13 -1.43 -14.96
CA SER A 92 8.25 -0.86 -14.19
C SER A 92 9.48 -0.64 -15.07
N GLN A 93 10.37 0.29 -14.70
CA GLN A 93 11.63 0.47 -15.43
C GLN A 93 12.47 -0.81 -15.51
N LEU A 94 12.38 -1.65 -14.47
CA LEU A 94 13.02 -2.95 -14.39
C LEU A 94 12.52 -3.91 -15.49
N SER A 95 11.25 -3.83 -15.89
CA SER A 95 10.71 -4.63 -16.99
C SER A 95 11.22 -4.17 -18.37
N HIS A 96 11.59 -2.89 -18.52
CA HIS A 96 12.26 -2.36 -19.71
C HIS A 96 13.74 -2.72 -19.75
N LEU A 97 14.42 -2.69 -18.59
CA LEU A 97 15.84 -3.06 -18.48
C LEU A 97 16.07 -4.56 -18.74
N LEU A 98 15.10 -5.40 -18.37
CA LEU A 98 15.14 -6.85 -18.54
C LEU A 98 13.92 -7.33 -19.35
N PRO A 99 13.86 -7.03 -20.66
CA PRO A 99 12.67 -7.30 -21.48
C PRO A 99 12.44 -8.79 -21.75
N SER A 100 13.47 -9.63 -21.58
CA SER A 100 13.41 -11.08 -21.80
C SER A 100 12.66 -11.83 -20.69
N THR A 101 12.54 -11.24 -19.50
CA THR A 101 11.93 -11.89 -18.33
C THR A 101 10.45 -11.54 -18.19
N ARG A 102 9.60 -12.41 -18.74
CA ARG A 102 8.13 -12.28 -18.62
C ARG A 102 7.63 -12.24 -17.16
N LEU A 103 8.41 -12.77 -16.22
CA LEU A 103 8.09 -12.78 -14.79
C LEU A 103 8.05 -11.36 -14.19
N LEU A 104 8.89 -10.44 -14.69
CA LEU A 104 9.01 -9.07 -14.15
C LEU A 104 7.86 -8.14 -14.58
N ARG A 105 7.03 -8.58 -15.54
CA ARG A 105 5.79 -7.88 -15.95
C ARG A 105 4.59 -8.26 -15.08
N GLN A 106 4.73 -9.26 -14.22
CA GLN A 106 3.65 -9.64 -13.33
C GLN A 106 3.56 -8.63 -12.17
N PRO A 107 2.39 -8.02 -11.92
CA PRO A 107 2.25 -7.00 -10.87
C PRO A 107 2.59 -7.54 -9.48
N GLY A 108 2.29 -8.83 -9.22
CA GLY A 108 2.65 -9.49 -7.95
C GLY A 108 4.16 -9.63 -7.72
N VAL A 109 4.94 -9.85 -8.77
CA VAL A 109 6.41 -9.94 -8.67
C VAL A 109 7.00 -8.55 -8.42
N ASN A 110 6.49 -7.52 -9.10
CA ASN A 110 6.91 -6.15 -8.87
C ASN A 110 6.60 -5.70 -7.44
N LEU A 111 5.40 -6.00 -6.93
CA LEU A 111 5.04 -5.74 -5.54
C LEU A 111 5.96 -6.46 -4.55
N ALA A 112 6.27 -7.74 -4.79
CA ALA A 112 7.19 -8.49 -3.94
C ALA A 112 8.61 -7.86 -3.92
N LEU A 113 9.09 -7.39 -5.07
CA LEU A 113 10.38 -6.69 -5.17
C LEU A 113 10.36 -5.33 -4.46
N VAL A 114 9.27 -4.57 -4.59
CA VAL A 114 9.08 -3.29 -3.86
C VAL A 114 9.09 -3.54 -2.36
N LEU A 115 8.34 -4.52 -1.86
CA LEU A 115 8.28 -4.83 -0.43
C LEU A 115 9.62 -5.32 0.10
N ALA A 116 10.28 -6.24 -0.61
CA ALA A 116 11.60 -6.74 -0.22
C ALA A 116 12.66 -5.62 -0.22
N GLY A 117 12.68 -4.80 -1.27
CA GLY A 117 13.59 -3.66 -1.40
C GLY A 117 13.34 -2.61 -0.32
N ALA A 118 12.09 -2.24 -0.06
CA ALA A 118 11.71 -1.26 0.95
C ALA A 118 12.05 -1.75 2.36
N PHE A 119 11.75 -3.02 2.67
CA PHE A 119 12.09 -3.62 3.94
C PHE A 119 13.61 -3.64 4.17
N ALA A 120 14.39 -4.08 3.18
CA ALA A 120 15.86 -4.08 3.26
C ALA A 120 16.41 -2.65 3.43
N PHE A 121 15.93 -1.69 2.64
CA PHE A 121 16.35 -0.29 2.72
C PHE A 121 16.06 0.31 4.10
N LEU A 122 14.85 0.10 4.63
CA LEU A 122 14.47 0.57 5.96
C LEU A 122 15.30 -0.07 7.07
N LEU A 123 15.59 -1.38 7.00
CA LEU A 123 16.47 -2.04 7.96
C LEU A 123 17.90 -1.47 7.92
N LEU A 124 18.43 -1.19 6.73
CA LEU A 124 19.76 -0.60 6.58
C LEU A 124 19.81 0.82 7.15
N LEU A 125 18.78 1.65 6.90
CA LEU A 125 18.66 2.97 7.50
C LEU A 125 18.47 2.89 9.02
N PHE A 126 17.65 1.96 9.50
CA PHE A 126 17.45 1.76 10.93
C PHE A 126 18.76 1.36 11.61
N ASN A 127 19.52 0.45 11.00
CA ASN A 127 20.87 0.09 11.47
C ASN A 127 21.80 1.29 11.51
N LEU A 128 21.75 2.16 10.51
CA LEU A 128 22.64 3.32 10.39
C LEU A 128 22.36 4.38 11.47
N PHE A 129 21.09 4.69 11.71
CA PHE A 129 20.69 5.81 12.58
C PHE A 129 20.42 5.41 14.02
N ILE A 130 19.86 4.23 14.24
CA ILE A 130 19.39 3.77 15.55
C ILE A 130 20.22 2.59 16.06
N GLY A 131 20.74 1.77 15.14
CA GLY A 131 21.46 0.53 15.46
C GLY A 131 20.51 -0.66 15.60
N LEU A 132 20.95 -1.82 15.12
CA LEU A 132 20.22 -3.09 15.25
C LEU A 132 20.78 -3.99 16.37
N ALA A 133 22.02 -3.78 16.76
CA ALA A 133 22.69 -4.59 17.78
C ALA A 133 22.63 -3.92 19.15
N ASN A 134 22.67 -4.75 20.20
CA ASN A 134 22.75 -4.32 21.60
C ASN A 134 24.15 -4.62 22.14
N GLY A 135 24.71 -3.75 22.98
CA GLY A 135 25.89 -4.09 23.79
C GLY A 135 27.19 -3.32 23.51
N CYS A 136 27.15 -2.11 22.95
CA CYS A 136 28.34 -1.26 22.87
C CYS A 136 28.78 -0.87 24.28
N GLN A 137 30.07 -1.04 24.58
CA GLN A 137 30.64 -0.71 25.90
C GLN A 137 30.67 0.80 26.20
N ALA A 138 30.45 1.64 25.19
CA ALA A 138 30.37 3.08 25.35
C ALA A 138 28.92 3.50 25.61
N ASP A 139 28.68 3.95 26.85
CA ASP A 139 27.52 4.73 27.28
C ASP A 139 26.93 5.56 26.13
N LEU A 140 25.73 5.23 25.67
CA LEU A 140 24.80 6.12 24.98
C LEU A 140 23.44 5.42 24.84
N SER A 141 22.37 6.19 24.91
CA SER A 141 20.97 5.79 24.70
C SER A 141 20.64 5.30 23.28
N ALA A 142 21.66 5.02 22.45
CA ALA A 142 21.54 4.61 21.06
C ALA A 142 22.08 3.19 20.88
N GLY A 143 21.46 2.41 19.99
CA GLY A 143 21.89 1.05 19.68
C GLY A 143 23.22 1.03 18.91
N CYS A 144 23.70 -0.18 18.62
CA CYS A 144 24.92 -0.38 17.86
C CYS A 144 24.60 -0.72 16.40
N THR A 145 25.38 -0.15 15.49
CA THR A 145 25.37 -0.53 14.09
C THR A 145 26.00 -1.91 13.94
N VAL A 146 25.40 -2.74 13.08
CA VAL A 146 25.98 -3.99 12.61
C VAL A 146 26.93 -3.69 11.46
N ASP A 147 28.17 -4.16 11.53
CA ASP A 147 29.09 -4.19 10.41
C ASP A 147 28.76 -5.38 9.50
N TRP A 148 28.16 -5.06 8.34
CA TRP A 148 27.73 -6.07 7.38
C TRP A 148 28.89 -6.73 6.65
N ALA A 149 29.97 -5.99 6.39
CA ALA A 149 31.17 -6.54 5.77
C ALA A 149 31.82 -7.58 6.68
N THR A 150 31.91 -7.29 7.97
CA THR A 150 32.45 -8.24 8.95
C THR A 150 31.54 -9.46 9.11
N LEU A 151 30.22 -9.25 9.20
CA LEU A 151 29.23 -10.34 9.31
C LEU A 151 29.30 -11.33 8.14
N LEU A 152 29.47 -10.85 6.91
CA LEU A 152 29.54 -11.67 5.71
C LEU A 152 30.95 -12.23 5.42
N SER A 153 31.96 -11.74 6.13
CA SER A 153 33.32 -12.23 6.01
C SER A 153 33.56 -13.49 6.83
N ASN A 154 34.58 -14.27 6.46
CA ASN A 154 35.06 -15.41 7.26
C ASN A 154 35.48 -15.03 8.68
N THR A 155 35.75 -13.74 8.93
CA THR A 155 36.13 -13.19 10.23
C THR A 155 35.02 -13.38 11.26
N PHE A 156 33.74 -13.25 10.88
CA PHE A 156 32.62 -13.55 11.77
C PHE A 156 32.60 -15.02 12.22
N LEU A 157 32.84 -15.95 11.30
CA LEU A 157 32.91 -17.38 11.61
C LEU A 157 34.10 -17.74 12.52
N GLN A 158 35.14 -16.92 12.55
CA GLN A 158 36.34 -17.16 13.34
C GLN A 158 36.32 -16.46 14.70
N GLN A 159 35.75 -15.26 14.80
CA GLN A 159 35.84 -14.43 16.00
C GLN A 159 34.57 -14.44 16.84
N SER A 160 33.42 -14.90 16.32
CA SER A 160 32.11 -14.98 17.00
C SER A 160 31.60 -13.67 17.64
N VAL A 161 32.32 -12.56 17.43
CA VAL A 161 31.98 -11.22 17.85
C VAL A 161 31.80 -10.43 16.56
N ALA A 162 30.57 -9.95 16.34
CA ALA A 162 30.34 -8.96 15.30
C ALA A 162 30.92 -7.64 15.81
N ASP A 163 31.91 -7.09 15.10
CA ASP A 163 32.35 -5.73 15.37
C ASP A 163 31.15 -4.80 15.17
N SER A 164 30.91 -3.97 16.19
CA SER A 164 29.77 -3.07 16.24
C SER A 164 30.22 -1.69 16.71
N SER A 165 29.62 -0.66 16.14
CA SER A 165 29.97 0.74 16.44
C SER A 165 28.72 1.49 16.93
N PRO A 166 28.86 2.53 17.77
CA PRO A 166 27.71 3.28 18.26
C PRO A 166 26.96 3.98 17.12
N ALA A 167 25.63 3.94 17.14
CA ALA A 167 24.78 4.69 16.21
C ALA A 167 24.48 6.12 16.72
N PRO A 168 24.24 7.11 15.83
CA PRO A 168 24.42 7.05 14.39
C PRO A 168 25.92 6.92 14.04
N GLY A 169 26.24 5.99 13.14
CA GLY A 169 27.61 5.69 12.71
C GLY A 169 27.81 5.94 11.22
N GLU A 170 29.04 5.81 10.74
CA GLU A 170 29.29 5.72 9.30
C GLU A 170 28.92 4.31 8.81
N PRO A 171 28.21 4.17 7.67
CA PRO A 171 27.93 2.85 7.13
C PRO A 171 29.24 2.21 6.70
N ASP A 172 29.42 0.91 7.00
CA ASP A 172 30.53 0.15 6.42
C ASP A 172 30.42 0.14 4.88
N TRP A 173 31.52 -0.15 4.19
CA TRP A 173 31.55 -0.10 2.72
C TRP A 173 30.49 -1.03 2.09
N PHE A 174 30.23 -2.17 2.70
CA PHE A 174 29.25 -3.14 2.20
C PHE A 174 27.83 -2.67 2.51
N GLY A 175 27.57 -2.17 3.71
CA GLY A 175 26.32 -1.50 4.08
C GLY A 175 25.98 -0.35 3.12
N SER A 176 26.97 0.46 2.74
CA SER A 176 26.82 1.54 1.75
C SER A 176 26.39 1.00 0.37
N VAL A 177 27.02 -0.09 -0.09
CA VAL A 177 26.66 -0.76 -1.34
C VAL A 177 25.22 -1.30 -1.26
N MET A 178 24.82 -1.92 -0.16
CA MET A 178 23.48 -2.48 0.01
C MET A 178 22.41 -1.38 0.06
N ILE A 179 22.69 -0.23 0.68
CA ILE A 179 21.79 0.94 0.66
C ILE A 179 21.62 1.43 -0.78
N PHE A 180 22.72 1.57 -1.53
CA PHE A 180 22.66 2.01 -2.92
C PHE A 180 21.90 1.01 -3.81
N LEU A 181 22.14 -0.29 -3.65
CA LEU A 181 21.46 -1.33 -4.41
C LEU A 181 19.97 -1.41 -4.09
N SER A 182 19.59 -1.31 -2.82
CA SER A 182 18.17 -1.32 -2.42
C SER A 182 17.44 -0.06 -2.90
N ALA A 183 18.06 1.11 -2.81
CA ALA A 183 17.53 2.34 -3.41
C ALA A 183 17.39 2.24 -4.94
N SER A 184 18.41 1.69 -5.61
CA SER A 184 18.38 1.47 -7.06
C SER A 184 17.30 0.47 -7.47
N LEU A 185 17.08 -0.58 -6.67
CA LEU A 185 16.01 -1.55 -6.90
C LEU A 185 14.63 -0.88 -6.76
N LEU A 186 14.42 -0.09 -5.71
CA LEU A 186 13.18 0.67 -5.50
C LEU A 186 12.93 1.66 -6.64
N TRP A 187 13.97 2.34 -7.11
CA TRP A 187 13.86 3.20 -8.27
C TRP A 187 13.52 2.41 -9.54
N ALA A 188 14.15 1.26 -9.76
CA ALA A 188 13.90 0.43 -10.92
C ALA A 188 12.47 -0.16 -10.94
N THR A 189 11.84 -0.37 -9.78
CA THR A 189 10.44 -0.83 -9.72
C THR A 189 9.43 0.29 -9.95
N MET A 190 9.85 1.56 -10.02
CA MET A 190 8.96 2.68 -10.33
C MET A 190 8.35 2.55 -11.73
N PRO A 191 7.15 3.12 -11.96
CA PRO A 191 6.53 3.14 -13.27
C PRO A 191 7.47 3.76 -14.30
N ALA A 192 7.59 3.13 -15.47
CA ALA A 192 8.25 3.76 -16.60
C ALA A 192 7.31 4.85 -17.16
N ASN A 193 7.84 6.05 -17.39
CA ASN A 193 7.11 7.05 -18.16
C ASN A 193 7.15 6.60 -19.63
N ASP A 194 6.11 5.90 -20.06
CA ASP A 194 5.87 5.66 -21.48
C ASP A 194 5.37 6.98 -22.10
N SER A 195 6.30 7.75 -22.67
CA SER A 195 5.99 8.86 -23.59
C SER A 195 5.97 8.36 -25.03
#